data_AF-A0A1Q2H0P9-F1
#
_entry.id   AF-A0A1Q2H0P9-F1
#
_cell.length_a   1.000
_cell.length_b   1.000
_cell.length_c   1.000
_cell.angle_alpha   90.00
_cell.angle_beta   90.00
_cell.angle_gamma   90.00
#
_symmetry.space_group_name_H-M   'P 1'
#
loop_
_entity.id
_entity.type
_entity.pdbx_description
1 polymer ?
#
loop_
_entity_poly.entity_id
_entity_poly.type
_entity_poly.pdbx_seq_one_letter_code
_entity_poly.pdbx_strand_id
1 'polypeptide(L)' 'MSVNLTLFGEFLVFFILFCIPIFAFISYKVGKRKSNMPSILAFVGGCLALFPLFGLIFIAVLALRKDLPKNIAYAH' A
#
# COMPACT_ATOMS: atom_id res chain seq x y z
N MET A 1 33.32 2.29 17.55
CA MET A 1 31.88 2.54 17.77
C MET A 1 31.17 1.20 17.80
N SER A 2 30.52 0.86 18.91
CA SER A 2 29.71 -0.36 19.05
C SER A 2 28.27 -0.04 18.67
N VAL A 3 27.89 -0.34 17.41
CA VAL A 3 26.50 -0.27 16.99
C VAL A 3 25.76 -1.42 17.65
N ASN A 4 24.77 -1.12 18.49
CA ASN A 4 23.93 -2.14 19.11
C ASN A 4 23.04 -2.77 18.03
N LEU A 5 23.48 -3.90 17.47
CA LEU A 5 22.82 -4.61 16.38
C LEU A 5 21.38 -5.01 16.74
N THR A 6 21.14 -5.33 18.02
CA THR A 6 19.82 -5.63 18.57
C THR A 6 18.87 -4.44 18.47
N LEU A 7 19.36 -3.25 18.85
CA LEU A 7 18.57 -2.02 18.85
C LEU A 7 18.25 -1.56 17.41
N PHE A 8 19.17 -1.79 16.49
CA PHE A 8 18.94 -1.55 15.06
C PHE A 8 17.89 -2.53 14.48
N GLY A 9 17.95 -3.81 14.84
CA GLY A 9 16.98 -4.82 14.41
C GLY A 9 15.56 -4.53 14.93
N GLU A 10 15.43 -4.15 16.21
CA GLU A 10 14.15 -3.75 16.81
C GLU A 10 13.55 -2.55 16.07
N PHE A 11 14.35 -1.50 15.82
CA PHE A 11 13.89 -0.34 15.07
C PHE A 11 13.38 -0.70 13.66
N LEU A 12 14.08 -1.60 12.97
CA LEU A 12 13.71 -2.07 11.63
C LEU A 12 12.37 -2.83 11.67
N VAL A 13 12.17 -3.72 12.65
CA VAL A 13 10.91 -4.45 12.82
C VAL A 13 9.75 -3.50 13.13
N PHE A 14 9.95 -2.53 14.04
CA PHE A 14 8.96 -1.50 14.33
C PHE A 14 8.60 -0.68 13.08
N PHE A 15 9.60 -0.31 12.28
CA PHE A 15 9.40 0.42 11.03
C PHE A 15 8.56 -0.38 10.03
N ILE A 16 8.88 -1.67 9.81
CA ILE A 16 8.10 -2.53 8.92
C ILE A 16 6.67 -2.70 9.42
N LEU A 17 6.50 -2.98 10.72
CA LEU A 17 5.18 -3.17 11.33
C LEU A 17 4.30 -1.92 11.19
N PHE A 18 4.91 -0.73 11.29
CA PHE A 18 4.24 0.55 11.08
C PHE A 18 3.93 0.82 9.61
N CYS A 19 4.78 0.38 8.68
CA CYS A 19 4.53 0.51 7.24
C CYS A 19 3.31 -0.32 6.78
N ILE A 20 3.11 -1.53 7.27
CA ILE A 20 2.00 -2.42 6.85
C ILE A 20 0.62 -1.71 6.82
N PRO A 21 0.13 -1.08 7.91
CA PRO A 21 -1.17 -0.41 7.90
C PRO A 21 -1.17 0.83 6.99
N ILE A 22 -0.06 1.56 6.87
CA ILE A 22 0.04 2.75 6.01
C ILE A 22 -0.09 2.35 4.54
N PHE A 23 0.67 1.36 4.09
CA PHE A 23 0.65 0.88 2.71
C PHE A 23 -0.68 0.24 2.36
N ALA A 24 -1.29 -0.52 3.29
CA ALA A 24 -2.63 -1.06 3.12
C ALA A 24 -3.69 0.04 2.96
N PHE A 25 -3.63 1.08 3.81
CA PHE A 25 -4.57 2.21 3.75
C PHE A 25 -4.44 3.01 2.46
N ILE A 26 -3.21 3.32 2.03
CA ILE A 26 -2.96 4.03 0.78
C ILE A 26 -3.45 3.20 -0.41
N SER A 27 -3.09 1.90 -0.45
CA SER A 27 -3.49 0.99 -1.51
C SER A 27 -5.02 0.83 -1.58
N TYR A 28 -5.71 0.81 -0.44
CA TYR A 28 -7.17 0.82 -0.39
C TYR A 28 -7.76 2.10 -0.98
N LYS A 29 -7.27 3.28 -0.57
CA LYS A 29 -7.79 4.56 -1.03
C LYS A 29 -7.59 4.77 -2.53
N VAL A 30 -6.42 4.40 -3.04
CA VAL A 30 -6.10 4.47 -4.48
C VAL A 30 -6.90 3.40 -5.24
N GLY A 31 -6.93 2.16 -4.73
CA GLY A 31 -7.67 1.04 -5.30
C GLY A 31 -9.18 1.29 -5.38
N LYS A 32 -9.78 1.99 -4.42
CA LYS A 32 -11.22 2.30 -4.41
C LYS A 32 -11.68 3.09 -5.63
N ARG A 33 -10.80 3.88 -6.24
CA ARG A 33 -11.09 4.67 -7.45
C ARG A 33 -10.73 3.94 -8.75
N LYS A 34 -9.88 2.91 -8.66
CA LYS A 34 -9.17 2.29 -9.79
C LYS A 34 -9.38 0.79 -9.94
N SER A 35 -10.06 0.13 -9.01
CA SER A 35 -10.43 -1.29 -9.06
C SER A 35 -11.83 -1.54 -8.47
N ASN A 36 -12.54 -2.54 -9.01
CA ASN A 36 -13.79 -3.06 -8.43
C ASN A 36 -13.56 -3.85 -7.12
N MET A 37 -12.31 -4.21 -6.80
CA MET A 37 -11.96 -5.04 -5.65
C MET A 37 -10.92 -4.36 -4.74
N PRO A 38 -11.22 -3.20 -4.15
CA PRO A 38 -10.24 -2.42 -3.37
C PRO A 38 -9.67 -3.17 -2.16
N SER A 39 -10.44 -4.10 -1.57
CA SER A 39 -9.98 -4.91 -0.43
C SER A 39 -8.82 -5.84 -0.78
N ILE A 40 -8.84 -6.43 -1.99
CA ILE A 40 -7.75 -7.31 -2.45
C ILE A 40 -6.48 -6.50 -2.68
N LEU A 41 -6.60 -5.30 -3.25
CA LEU A 41 -5.44 -4.42 -3.46
C LEU A 41 -4.85 -3.89 -2.16
N ALA A 42 -5.70 -3.63 -1.15
CA ALA A 42 -5.25 -3.26 0.19
C ALA A 42 -4.46 -4.39 0.85
N PHE A 43 -4.95 -5.62 0.74
CA PHE A 43 -4.26 -6.80 1.26
C PHE A 43 -2.90 -7.01 0.58
N VAL A 44 -2.88 -7.00 -0.75
CA VAL A 44 -1.64 -7.13 -1.53
C VAL A 44 -0.65 -6.00 -1.18
N GLY A 45 -1.11 -4.75 -1.13
CA GLY A 45 -0.27 -3.61 -0.74
C GLY A 45 0.27 -3.72 0.69
N GLY A 46 -0.52 -4.23 1.63
CA GLY A 46 -0.08 -4.52 2.99
C GLY A 46 0.96 -5.65 3.07
N CYS A 47 0.77 -6.74 2.33
CA CYS A 47 1.76 -7.82 2.24
C CYS A 47 3.08 -7.35 1.60
N LEU A 48 3.00 -6.53 0.54
CA LEU A 48 4.19 -5.97 -0.11
C LEU A 48 4.93 -4.96 0.78
N ALA A 49 4.29 -4.41 1.83
CA ALA A 49 4.92 -3.49 2.77
C ALA A 49 6.02 -4.13 3.65
N LEU A 50 6.08 -5.47 3.72
CA LEU A 50 7.20 -6.22 4.31
C LEU A 50 8.54 -5.81 3.69
N PHE A 51 8.50 -5.46 2.41
CA PHE A 51 9.60 -4.86 1.68
C PHE A 51 9.16 -3.47 1.22
N PRO A 52 9.43 -2.41 2.00
CA PRO A 52 8.90 -1.06 1.75
C PRO A 52 9.08 -0.58 0.30
N LEU A 53 10.18 -1.00 -0.34
CA LEU A 53 10.47 -0.71 -1.74
C LEU A 53 9.43 -1.31 -2.71
N PHE A 54 9.04 -2.57 -2.53
CA PHE A 54 8.01 -3.20 -3.35
C PHE A 54 6.62 -2.60 -3.10
N GLY A 55 6.31 -2.26 -1.84
CA GLY A 55 5.09 -1.53 -1.50
C GLY A 55 4.98 -0.20 -2.25
N LEU A 56 6.09 0.56 -2.36
CA LEU A 56 6.11 1.85 -3.05
C LEU A 56 5.89 1.67 -4.56
N ILE A 57 6.58 0.71 -5.17
CA ILE A 57 6.41 0.39 -6.59
C ILE A 57 4.96 -0.01 -6.87
N PHE A 58 4.37 -0.85 -6.03
CA PHE A 58 2.98 -1.28 -6.18
C PHE A 58 1.99 -0.11 -6.12
N ILE A 59 2.15 0.79 -5.14
CA ILE A 59 1.32 2.00 -5.02
C ILE A 59 1.52 2.92 -6.24
N ALA A 60 2.75 3.06 -6.74
CA ALA A 60 3.02 3.86 -7.93
C ALA A 60 2.33 3.30 -9.18
N VAL A 61 2.42 1.99 -9.41
CA VAL A 61 1.70 1.30 -10.49
C VAL A 61 0.19 1.48 -10.34
N LEU A 62 -0.32 1.36 -9.11
CA LEU A 62 -1.71 1.64 -8.78
C LEU A 62 -2.11 3.08 -9.09
N ALA A 63 -1.28 4.06 -8.75
CA ALA A 63 -1.53 5.47 -9.00
C ALA A 63 -1.63 5.77 -10.50
N LEU A 64 -0.82 5.09 -11.31
CA LEU A 64 -0.81 5.21 -12.77
C LEU A 64 -1.98 4.51 -13.46
N ARG A 65 -2.68 3.59 -12.79
CA ARG A 65 -3.87 2.94 -13.38
C ARG A 65 -4.96 3.97 -13.63
N LYS A 66 -5.64 3.87 -14.78
CA LYS A 66 -6.83 4.69 -15.06
C LYS A 66 -7.93 4.40 -14.04
N ASP A 67 -8.63 5.44 -13.62
CA ASP A 67 -9.79 5.31 -12.76
C ASP A 67 -10.90 4.51 -13.46
N LEU A 68 -11.76 3.88 -12.68
CA LEU A 68 -12.94 3.21 -13.25
C LEU A 68 -13.81 4.24 -13.96
N PRO A 69 -14.53 3.83 -15.02
CA PRO A 69 -15.57 4.66 -15.58
C PRO A 69 -16.51 5.07 -14.44
N LYS A 70 -16.61 6.38 -14.19
CA LYS A 70 -17.60 6.93 -13.28
C LYS A 70 -18.93 6.40 -13.79
N ASN A 71 -19.64 5.62 -12.98
CA ASN A 71 -21.00 5.22 -13.31
C ASN A 71 -21.80 6.52 -13.45
N ILE A 72 -21.96 6.98 -14.70
CA ILE A 72 -22.86 8.05 -15.05
C ILE A 72 -24.21 7.40 -14.84
N ALA A 73 -24.75 7.57 -13.63
CA ALA A 73 -26.14 7.26 -13.35
C ALA A 73 -26.96 7.99 -14.41
N TYR A 74 -27.45 7.19 -15.36
CA TYR A 74 -28.43 7.45 -16.39
C TYR A 74 -28.85 8.92 -16.54
N ALA A 75 -28.28 9.58 -17.56
CA ALA A 75 -28.90 10.75 -18.17
C ALA A 75 -30.04 10.25 -19.07
N HIS A 76 -31.20 9.97 -18.48
CA HIS A 76 -32.48 9.80 -19.17
C HIS A 76 -33.55 10.57 -18.38
#